data_AF-A0AAD0FX38-F1
#
_entry.id   AF-A0AAD0FX38-F1
#
_cell.length_a   1.000
_cell.length_b   1.000
_cell.length_c   1.000
_cell.angle_alpha   90.00
_cell.angle_beta   90.00
_cell.angle_gamma   90.00
#
_symmetry.space_group_name_H-M   'P 1'
#
loop_
_entity.id
_entity.type
_entity.pdbx_description
1 polymer ?
#
loop_
_entity_poly.entity_id
_entity_poly.type
_entity_poly.pdbx_seq_one_letter_code
_entity_poly.pdbx_strand_id
1 'polypeptide(L)'
;MEFEQDSNLTLPLFLLNESLSERDVEQPDFEISVALDDELLAQICQNPSADSSIAITITSYELLIADPSYKYMLEQSHHAQITLNHGPVLSVVLNTEDQDVFISPQMDMMPTFNLGDEGE
;
A
#
# COMPACT_ATOMS: atom_id res chain seq x y z
N MET A 1 4.30 -12.22 -2.94
CA MET A 1 5.16 -11.65 -1.88
C MET A 1 4.66 -12.23 -0.56
N GLU A 2 5.54 -12.84 0.21
CA GLU A 2 5.24 -13.43 1.53
C GLU A 2 5.33 -12.32 2.60
N PHE A 3 4.43 -12.28 3.58
CA PHE A 3 4.47 -11.31 4.69
C PHE A 3 4.61 -12.05 6.02
N GLU A 4 5.69 -11.80 6.75
CA GLU A 4 5.90 -12.26 8.13
C GLU A 4 5.42 -11.19 9.12
N GLN A 5 5.04 -11.57 10.35
CA GLN A 5 4.80 -10.57 11.42
C GLN A 5 6.04 -9.71 11.63
N ASP A 6 5.86 -8.41 11.89
CA ASP A 6 6.94 -7.39 11.97
C ASP A 6 7.56 -7.01 10.60
N SER A 7 6.93 -7.42 9.48
CA SER A 7 7.36 -6.99 8.14
C SER A 7 6.80 -5.61 7.77
N ASN A 8 7.56 -4.87 6.99
CA ASN A 8 7.10 -3.64 6.35
C ASN A 8 6.49 -3.97 4.98
N LEU A 9 5.29 -3.47 4.73
CA LEU A 9 4.71 -3.40 3.40
C LEU A 9 5.27 -2.18 2.69
N THR A 10 6.20 -2.42 1.76
CA THR A 10 6.74 -1.37 0.90
C THR A 10 6.09 -1.42 -0.47
N LEU A 11 5.49 -0.32 -0.90
CA LEU A 11 4.79 -0.20 -2.18
C LEU A 11 5.25 1.03 -2.95
N PRO A 12 5.50 0.91 -4.25
CA PRO A 12 5.74 2.08 -5.09
C PRO A 12 4.44 2.87 -5.26
N LEU A 13 4.55 4.19 -5.27
CA LEU A 13 3.48 5.14 -5.48
C LEU A 13 3.77 5.99 -6.72
N PHE A 14 2.74 6.16 -7.53
CA PHE A 14 2.78 6.92 -8.77
C PHE A 14 1.70 7.99 -8.75
N LEU A 15 2.02 9.20 -9.22
CA LEU A 15 1.04 10.26 -9.37
C LEU A 15 -0.08 9.82 -10.33
N LEU A 16 -1.32 9.88 -9.86
CA LEU A 16 -2.49 9.56 -10.65
C LEU A 16 -2.80 10.72 -11.60
N ASN A 17 -2.23 10.65 -12.81
CA ASN A 17 -2.48 11.59 -13.89
C ASN A 17 -2.66 10.88 -15.24
N GLU A 18 -2.82 11.65 -16.31
CA GLU A 18 -3.01 11.15 -17.67
C GLU A 18 -1.82 10.34 -18.22
N SER A 19 -0.61 10.56 -17.69
CA SER A 19 0.62 9.89 -18.11
C SER A 19 0.89 8.59 -17.34
N LEU A 20 0.05 8.22 -16.37
CA LEU A 20 0.26 7.04 -15.52
C LEU A 20 0.48 5.75 -16.33
N SER A 21 -0.25 5.57 -17.44
CA SER A 21 -0.14 4.37 -18.30
C SER A 21 1.20 4.26 -19.04
N GLU A 22 1.95 5.36 -19.13
CA GLU A 22 3.26 5.45 -19.80
C GLU A 22 4.42 5.43 -18.79
N ARG A 23 4.13 5.39 -17.48
CA ARG A 23 5.14 5.41 -16.42
C ARG A 23 5.91 4.10 -16.38
N ASP A 24 7.20 4.24 -16.14
CA ASP A 24 8.07 3.11 -15.87
C ASP A 24 7.86 2.64 -14.42
N VAL A 25 7.51 1.36 -14.26
CA VAL A 25 7.24 0.77 -12.93
C VAL A 25 8.47 0.71 -12.04
N GLU A 26 9.67 0.78 -12.61
CA GLU A 26 10.94 0.80 -11.88
C GLU A 26 11.30 2.23 -11.42
N GLN A 27 10.52 3.24 -11.80
CA GLN A 27 10.72 4.65 -11.43
C GLN A 27 9.47 5.24 -10.77
N PRO A 28 9.17 4.85 -9.52
CA PRO A 28 8.10 5.45 -8.75
C PRO A 28 8.40 6.90 -8.35
N ASP A 29 7.36 7.66 -8.01
CA ASP A 29 7.50 9.01 -7.47
C ASP A 29 7.86 8.95 -5.96
N PHE A 30 7.22 8.02 -5.25
CA PHE A 30 7.49 7.69 -3.85
C PHE A 30 7.46 6.19 -3.62
N GLU A 31 8.04 5.75 -2.52
CA GLU A 31 7.74 4.44 -1.93
C GLU A 31 7.10 4.66 -0.56
N ILE A 32 5.98 4.01 -0.29
CA ILE A 32 5.37 4.01 1.04
C ILE A 32 5.74 2.73 1.77
N SER A 33 6.24 2.87 2.99
CA SER A 33 6.56 1.78 3.90
C SER A 33 5.60 1.80 5.08
N VAL A 34 4.80 0.75 5.23
CA VAL A 34 3.79 0.62 6.28
C VAL A 34 4.17 -0.55 7.17
N ALA A 35 4.26 -0.34 8.48
CA ALA A 35 4.45 -1.44 9.43
C ALA A 35 3.17 -2.28 9.48
N LEU A 36 3.30 -3.60 9.28
CA LEU A 36 2.18 -4.51 9.34
C LEU A 36 2.02 -5.07 10.76
N ASP A 37 1.36 -4.29 11.62
CA ASP A 37 0.96 -4.75 12.95
C ASP A 37 -0.17 -5.81 12.87
N ASP A 38 -0.39 -6.56 13.95
CA ASP A 38 -1.39 -7.64 14.02
C ASP A 38 -2.81 -7.17 13.61
N GLU A 39 -3.21 -5.98 14.05
CA GLU A 39 -4.51 -5.40 13.68
C GLU A 39 -4.62 -5.11 12.18
N LEU A 40 -3.54 -4.57 11.58
CA LEU A 40 -3.52 -4.26 10.16
C LEU A 40 -3.45 -5.55 9.32
N LEU A 41 -2.65 -6.53 9.74
CA LEU A 41 -2.58 -7.85 9.12
C LEU A 41 -3.94 -8.56 9.12
N ALA A 42 -4.65 -8.56 10.26
CA ALA A 42 -5.98 -9.14 10.37
C ALA A 42 -6.99 -8.45 9.43
N GLN A 43 -6.87 -7.13 9.25
CA GLN A 43 -7.71 -6.38 8.31
C GLN A 43 -7.34 -6.70 6.84
N ILE A 44 -6.06 -6.76 6.51
CA ILE A 44 -5.55 -7.08 5.16
C ILE A 44 -5.88 -8.52 4.74
N CYS A 45 -5.97 -9.45 5.69
CA CYS A 45 -6.38 -10.83 5.45
C CYS A 45 -7.88 -11.00 5.16
N GLN A 46 -8.68 -9.93 5.24
CA GLN A 46 -10.09 -10.00 4.87
C GLN A 46 -10.21 -10.18 3.36
N ASN A 47 -11.03 -11.14 2.94
CA ASN A 47 -11.39 -11.32 1.54
C ASN A 47 -12.81 -10.76 1.33
N PRO A 48 -12.95 -9.47 0.96
CA PRO A 48 -14.26 -8.90 0.70
C PRO A 48 -14.93 -9.60 -0.48
N SER A 49 -16.26 -9.57 -0.52
CA SER A 49 -17.04 -10.10 -1.64
C SER A 49 -16.71 -9.37 -2.95
N ALA A 50 -16.97 -10.00 -4.09
CA ALA A 50 -16.62 -9.45 -5.42
C ALA A 50 -17.19 -8.05 -5.73
N ASP A 51 -18.28 -7.64 -5.07
CA ASP A 51 -18.92 -6.32 -5.22
C ASP A 51 -18.53 -5.33 -4.11
N SER A 52 -17.55 -5.69 -3.26
CA SER A 52 -17.20 -4.93 -2.07
C SER A 52 -15.69 -4.69 -1.98
N SER A 53 -15.33 -3.54 -1.45
CA SER A 53 -13.95 -3.16 -1.15
C SER A 53 -13.88 -2.63 0.28
N ILE A 54 -12.79 -2.94 0.97
CA ILE A 54 -12.53 -2.43 2.32
C ILE A 54 -11.48 -1.32 2.21
N ALA A 55 -11.76 -0.18 2.84
CA ALA A 55 -10.85 0.94 2.95
C ALA A 55 -10.29 1.00 4.38
N ILE A 56 -8.97 0.94 4.51
CA ILE A 56 -8.26 0.96 5.79
C ILE A 56 -7.38 2.20 5.82
N THR A 57 -7.71 3.13 6.71
CA THR A 57 -6.88 4.32 6.94
C THR A 57 -5.58 3.94 7.63
N ILE A 58 -4.46 4.43 7.11
CA ILE A 58 -3.14 4.22 7.69
C ILE A 58 -2.69 5.50 8.38
N THR A 59 -2.38 5.42 9.68
CA THR A 59 -1.91 6.56 10.47
C THR A 59 -0.41 6.52 10.74
N SER A 60 0.24 5.37 10.56
CA SER A 60 1.68 5.19 10.74
C SER A 60 2.29 4.59 9.48
N TYR A 61 3.07 5.40 8.77
CA TYR A 61 3.79 5.01 7.56
C TYR A 61 4.96 5.95 7.34
N GLU A 62 5.94 5.49 6.58
CA GLU A 62 7.07 6.28 6.10
C GLU A 62 6.97 6.46 4.59
N LEU A 63 7.26 7.66 4.09
CA LEU A 63 7.37 7.95 2.68
C LEU A 63 8.84 8.14 2.32
N LEU A 64 9.32 7.32 1.40
CA LEU A 64 10.66 7.38 0.83
C LEU A 64 10.56 8.08 -0.52
N ILE A 65 11.34 9.14 -0.70
CA ILE A 65 11.36 9.89 -1.97
C ILE A 65 12.16 9.08 -2.99
N ALA A 66 11.50 8.69 -4.08
CA ALA A 66 12.16 8.12 -5.25
C ALA A 66 12.44 9.21 -6.30
N ASP A 67 11.50 10.13 -6.53
CA ASP A 67 11.69 11.31 -7.38
C ASP A 67 11.85 12.61 -6.54
N PRO A 68 13.01 13.27 -6.58
CA PRO A 68 13.30 14.44 -5.75
C PRO A 68 12.39 15.65 -6.05
N SER A 69 11.71 15.68 -7.19
CA SER A 69 10.78 16.76 -7.57
C SER A 69 9.63 16.87 -6.57
N TYR A 70 9.25 15.77 -5.91
CA TYR A 70 8.15 15.73 -4.96
C TYR A 70 8.59 15.84 -3.49
N LYS A 71 9.86 16.18 -3.23
CA LYS A 71 10.38 16.32 -1.86
C LYS A 71 9.58 17.30 -0.99
N TYR A 72 9.06 18.37 -1.60
CA TYR A 72 8.23 19.36 -0.91
C TYR A 72 6.93 18.77 -0.32
N MET A 73 6.47 17.62 -0.83
CA MET A 73 5.25 16.97 -0.35
C MET A 73 5.42 16.28 1.00
N LEU A 74 6.65 15.90 1.39
CA LEU A 74 6.92 15.35 2.73
C LEU A 74 6.69 16.38 3.85
N GLU A 75 6.73 17.67 3.51
CA GLU A 75 6.52 18.76 4.47
C GLU A 75 5.03 19.15 4.57
N GLN A 76 4.17 18.55 3.75
CA GLN A 76 2.73 18.81 3.72
C GLN A 76 1.93 17.72 4.44
N SER A 77 0.69 18.06 4.79
CA SER A 77 -0.26 17.06 5.29
C SER A 77 -0.59 16.05 4.19
N HIS A 78 -0.51 14.76 4.52
CA HIS A 78 -0.87 13.68 3.61
C HIS A 78 -1.59 12.55 4.37
N HIS A 79 -2.46 11.83 3.66
CA HIS A 79 -3.28 10.75 4.22
C HIS A 79 -3.22 9.51 3.33
N ALA A 80 -2.78 8.40 3.90
CA ALA A 80 -2.68 7.12 3.22
C ALA A 80 -3.85 6.20 3.58
N GLN A 81 -4.30 5.43 2.60
CA GLN A 81 -5.36 4.44 2.75
C GLN A 81 -5.01 3.18 1.95
N ILE A 82 -5.14 2.01 2.56
CA ILE A 82 -5.14 0.72 1.85
C ILE A 82 -6.56 0.44 1.37
N THR A 83 -6.68 0.02 0.11
CA THR A 83 -7.91 -0.52 -0.45
C THR A 83 -7.73 -1.99 -0.74
N LEU A 84 -8.54 -2.83 -0.08
CA LEU A 84 -8.63 -4.27 -0.30
C LEU A 84 -9.82 -4.58 -1.22
N ASN A 85 -9.56 -5.36 -2.24
CA ASN A 85 -10.55 -5.88 -3.18
C ASN A 85 -10.60 -7.42 -3.10
N HIS A 86 -11.68 -7.99 -3.63
CA HIS A 86 -11.86 -9.44 -3.70
C HIS A 86 -10.70 -10.12 -4.43
N GLY A 87 -10.17 -11.20 -3.86
CA GLY A 87 -9.02 -11.92 -4.43
C GLY A 87 -7.69 -11.59 -3.73
N PRO A 88 -7.73 -11.45 -2.39
CA PRO A 88 -6.89 -10.56 -1.56
C PRO A 88 -5.98 -9.59 -2.34
N VAL A 89 -6.59 -8.73 -3.16
CA VAL A 89 -5.85 -7.73 -3.93
C VAL A 89 -5.82 -6.45 -3.13
N LEU A 90 -4.64 -5.90 -2.88
CA LEU A 90 -4.50 -4.61 -2.20
C LEU A 90 -3.87 -3.55 -3.09
N SER A 91 -4.15 -2.30 -2.77
CA SER A 91 -3.49 -1.11 -3.31
C SER A 91 -3.46 -0.03 -2.24
N VAL A 92 -2.54 0.92 -2.36
CA VAL A 92 -2.48 2.11 -1.50
C VAL A 92 -2.80 3.35 -2.30
N VAL A 93 -3.55 4.24 -1.67
CA VAL A 93 -3.82 5.59 -2.14
C VAL A 93 -3.26 6.58 -1.12
N LEU A 94 -2.41 7.50 -1.57
CA LEU A 94 -1.92 8.63 -0.80
C LEU A 94 -2.56 9.91 -1.34
N ASN A 95 -3.33 10.58 -0.49
CA ASN A 95 -3.93 11.87 -0.81
C ASN A 95 -3.13 12.97 -0.14
N THR A 96 -2.85 14.04 -0.88
CA THR A 96 -2.11 15.19 -0.39
C THR A 96 -2.99 16.43 -0.29
N GLU A 97 -2.53 17.45 0.44
CA GLU A 97 -3.27 18.70 0.63
C GLU A 97 -3.54 19.46 -0.68
N ASP A 98 -2.64 19.35 -1.66
CA ASP A 98 -2.76 20.02 -2.97
C ASP A 98 -3.71 19.30 -3.96
N GLN A 99 -4.46 18.29 -3.49
CA GLN A 99 -5.35 17.43 -4.28
C GLN A 99 -4.63 16.47 -5.25
N ASP A 100 -3.30 16.40 -5.21
CA ASP A 100 -2.58 15.32 -5.87
C ASP A 100 -2.87 14.00 -5.15
N VAL A 101 -3.12 12.97 -5.97
CA VAL A 101 -3.40 11.61 -5.53
C VAL A 101 -2.32 10.70 -6.08
N PHE A 102 -1.67 9.93 -5.22
CA PHE A 102 -0.72 8.90 -5.64
C PHE A 102 -1.32 7.53 -5.38
N ILE A 103 -1.09 6.60 -6.30
CA ILE A 103 -1.60 5.23 -6.20
C ILE A 103 -0.48 4.22 -6.38
N SER A 104 -0.59 3.10 -5.66
CA SER A 104 0.23 1.93 -5.92
C SER A 104 -0.41 1.05 -6.99
N PRO A 105 0.38 0.21 -7.69
CA PRO A 105 -0.18 -0.91 -8.42
C PRO A 105 -0.95 -1.83 -7.48
N GLN A 106 -1.89 -2.58 -8.06
CA GLN A 106 -2.57 -3.66 -7.36
C GLN A 106 -1.58 -4.81 -7.13
N MET A 107 -1.53 -5.31 -5.89
CA MET A 107 -0.74 -6.48 -5.54
C MET A 107 -1.64 -7.57 -5.02
N ASP A 108 -1.46 -8.78 -5.54
CA ASP A 108 -2.03 -9.99 -4.99
C ASP A 108 -1.32 -10.32 -3.68
N MET A 109 -2.05 -10.28 -2.56
CA MET A 109 -1.57 -10.82 -1.30
C MET A 109 -2.04 -12.26 -1.16
N MET A 110 -1.08 -13.19 -1.19
CA MET A 110 -1.30 -14.52 -0.62
C MET A 110 -0.69 -14.50 0.78
N PRO A 111 -1.47 -14.28 1.86
CA PRO A 111 -0.94 -14.48 3.19
C PRO A 111 -0.60 -15.96 3.36
N THR A 112 0.68 -16.30 3.34
CA THR A 112 1.16 -17.56 3.88
C THR A 112 1.06 -17.46 5.39
N PHE A 113 -0.11 -17.81 5.94
CA PHE A 113 -0.18 -18.16 7.34
C PHE A 113 0.75 -19.36 7.50
N ASN A 114 1.92 -19.14 8.10
CA ASN A 114 2.71 -20.23 8.64
C ASN A 114 1.88 -20.76 9.81
N LEU A 115 0.83 -21.53 9.51
CA LEU A 115 0.32 -22.54 10.41
C LEU A 115 1.55 -23.37 10.69
N GLY A 116 2.24 -23.07 11.79
CA GLY A 116 3.37 -23.85 12.22
C GLY A 116 2.98 -25.29 12.01
N ASP A 117 3.75 -25.99 11.19
CA ASP A 117 3.83 -27.43 11.28
C ASP A 117 4.37 -27.70 12.69
N GLU A 118 3.51 -27.56 13.70
CA GLU A 118 3.63 -28.27 14.96
C GLU A 118 3.28 -29.71 14.61
N GLY A 119 4.13 -30.30 13.77
CA GLY A 119 4.31 -31.72 13.69
C GLY A 119 4.92 -32.15 15.01
N GLU A 120 4.05 -32.41 16.00
CA GLU A 120 4.31 -33.42 17.02
C GLU A 120 3.03 -34.21 17.35
#